data_AF-A0A9N9BZP9-F1
#
_entry.id   AF-A0A9N9BZP9-F1
#
_cell.length_a   1.000
_cell.length_b   1.000
_cell.length_c   1.000
_cell.angle_alpha   90.00
_cell.angle_beta   90.00
_cell.angle_gamma   90.00
#
_symmetry.space_group_name_H-M   'P 1'
#
loop_
_entity.id
_entity.type
_entity.pdbx_description
1 polymer ?
#
loop_
_entity_poly.entity_id
_entity_poly.type
_entity_poly.pdbx_seq_one_letter_code
_entity_poly.pdbx_strand_id
1 'polypeptide(L)'
;MTPKAEEKLLCYMFTLCLILDDFRIDPEPLACDLGLTTRRVHNLFKALGCKIMPINKQEIETLGLKISQAKGIKRAVLTVPLKLPEYKDNRTKI
;
A
#
# COMPACT_ATOMS: atom_id res chain seq x y z
N MET A 1 -17.07 -12.30 -12.75
CA MET A 1 -16.92 -11.68 -11.41
C MET A 1 -17.42 -10.25 -11.47
N THR A 2 -18.08 -9.71 -10.44
CA THR A 2 -18.44 -8.28 -10.42
C THR A 2 -17.24 -7.43 -9.99
N PRO A 3 -17.14 -6.15 -10.40
CA PRO A 3 -16.00 -5.31 -10.03
C PRO A 3 -15.77 -5.22 -8.51
N LYS A 4 -16.85 -5.14 -7.73
CA LYS A 4 -16.78 -5.13 -6.26
C LYS A 4 -16.23 -6.43 -5.66
N ALA A 5 -16.58 -7.57 -6.25
CA ALA A 5 -16.06 -8.87 -5.80
C ALA A 5 -14.55 -9.01 -6.11
N GLU A 6 -14.10 -8.45 -7.22
CA GLU A 6 -12.67 -8.37 -7.59
C GLU A 6 -11.87 -7.53 -6.61
N GLU A 7 -12.32 -6.32 -6.30
CA GLU A 7 -11.66 -5.47 -5.31
C GLU A 7 -11.63 -6.13 -3.93
N LYS A 8 -12.72 -6.78 -3.52
CA LYS A 8 -12.78 -7.51 -2.25
C LYS A 8 -11.74 -8.64 -2.22
N LEU A 9 -11.62 -9.43 -3.29
CA LEU A 9 -10.63 -10.50 -3.38
C LEU A 9 -9.19 -9.94 -3.31
N LEU A 10 -8.90 -8.89 -4.07
CA LEU A 10 -7.60 -8.23 -4.05
C LEU A 10 -7.25 -7.69 -2.66
N CYS A 11 -8.21 -7.06 -1.97
CA CYS A 11 -8.02 -6.59 -0.60
C CYS A 11 -7.67 -7.72 0.38
N TYR A 12 -8.31 -8.88 0.28
CA TYR A 12 -7.94 -10.04 1.10
C TYR A 12 -6.52 -10.54 0.77
N MET A 13 -6.18 -10.65 -0.51
CA MET A 13 -4.83 -11.04 -0.92
C MET A 13 -3.78 -10.06 -0.38
N PHE A 14 -4.01 -8.76 -0.50
CA PHE A 14 -3.08 -7.72 -0.05
C PHE A 14 -2.91 -7.74 1.47
N THR A 15 -3.97 -8.10 2.20
CA THR A 15 -3.91 -8.30 3.65
C THR A 15 -3.01 -9.47 4.02
N LEU A 16 -3.05 -10.58 3.27
CA LEU A 16 -2.13 -11.71 3.48
C LEU A 16 -0.68 -11.30 3.18
N CYS A 17 -0.45 -10.57 2.08
CA CYS A 17 0.87 -10.05 1.75
C CYS A 17 1.42 -9.13 2.85
N LEU A 18 0.58 -8.27 3.45
CA LEU A 18 0.97 -7.45 4.58
C LEU A 18 1.41 -8.28 5.79
N ILE A 19 0.71 -9.36 6.11
CA ILE A 19 1.08 -10.23 7.25
C ILE A 19 2.43 -10.92 6.99
N LEU A 20 2.70 -11.31 5.75
CA LEU A 20 3.95 -11.98 5.38
C LEU A 20 5.18 -11.04 5.37
N ASP A 21 4.96 -9.73 5.22
CA ASP A 21 6.02 -8.71 5.11
C ASP A 21 6.01 -7.72 6.30
N ASP A 22 5.70 -8.23 7.50
CA ASP A 22 5.69 -7.45 8.76
C ASP A 22 4.93 -6.12 8.68
N PHE A 23 3.78 -6.14 8.00
CA PHE A 23 2.87 -5.01 7.76
C PHE A 23 3.50 -3.84 7.00
N ARG A 24 4.58 -4.10 6.24
CA ARG A 24 5.33 -3.12 5.45
C ARG A 24 5.66 -3.74 4.10
N ILE A 25 4.96 -3.39 3.03
CA ILE A 25 5.18 -4.02 1.70
C ILE A 25 5.55 -3.02 0.62
N ASP A 26 6.38 -3.44 -0.33
CA ASP A 26 6.64 -2.72 -1.58
C ASP A 26 5.48 -2.97 -2.59
N PRO A 27 4.71 -1.93 -2.97
CA PRO A 27 3.58 -2.07 -3.90
C PRO A 27 4.00 -2.37 -5.34
N GLU A 28 5.21 -2.02 -5.76
CA GLU A 28 5.65 -2.09 -7.15
C GLU A 28 5.77 -3.54 -7.67
N PRO A 29 6.48 -4.47 -6.97
CA PRO A 29 6.51 -5.88 -7.35
C PRO A 29 5.12 -6.50 -7.44
N LEU A 30 4.25 -6.18 -6.48
CA LEU A 30 2.87 -6.68 -6.45
C LEU A 30 2.04 -6.18 -7.64
N ALA A 31 2.29 -4.95 -8.10
CA ALA A 31 1.66 -4.40 -9.29
C ALA A 31 2.09 -5.17 -10.55
N CYS A 32 3.38 -5.49 -10.66
CA CYS A 32 3.92 -6.30 -11.76
C CYS A 32 3.35 -7.72 -11.78
N ASP A 33 3.38 -8.43 -10.65
CA ASP A 33 2.95 -9.82 -10.55
C ASP A 33 1.46 -10.00 -10.87
N LEU A 34 0.63 -9.03 -10.47
CA LEU A 34 -0.81 -9.07 -10.68
C LEU A 34 -1.26 -8.37 -11.98
N GLY A 35 -0.34 -7.82 -12.76
CA GLY A 35 -0.65 -7.05 -13.96
C GLY A 35 -1.51 -5.81 -13.69
N LEU A 36 -1.39 -5.22 -12.49
CA LEU A 36 -2.16 -4.06 -12.07
C LEU A 36 -1.34 -2.78 -12.24
N THR A 37 -2.01 -1.64 -12.43
CA THR A 37 -1.31 -0.35 -12.37
C THR A 37 -0.90 -0.05 -10.92
N THR A 38 0.29 0.51 -10.73
CA THR A 38 0.77 0.95 -9.40
C THR A 38 -0.23 1.87 -8.70
N ARG A 39 -0.92 2.73 -9.46
CA ARG A 39 -1.98 3.60 -8.94
C ARG A 39 -3.14 2.81 -8.33
N ARG A 40 -3.58 1.73 -8.99
CA ARG A 40 -4.66 0.86 -8.49
C ARG A 40 -4.24 0.14 -7.22
N VAL A 41 -3.02 -0.41 -7.19
CA VAL A 41 -2.45 -1.07 -6.01
C VAL A 41 -2.36 -0.09 -4.83
N HIS A 42 -1.85 1.13 -5.06
CA HIS A 42 -1.80 2.17 -4.04
C HIS A 42 -3.19 2.54 -3.50
N ASN A 43 -4.21 2.61 -4.35
CA ASN A 43 -5.57 2.92 -3.92
C ASN A 43 -6.16 1.79 -3.06
N LEU A 44 -5.93 0.53 -3.42
CA LEU A 44 -6.37 -0.63 -2.64
C LEU A 44 -5.68 -0.67 -1.26
N PHE A 45 -4.36 -0.44 -1.19
CA PHE A 45 -3.66 -0.34 0.08
C PHE A 45 -4.17 0.81 0.96
N LYS A 46 -4.47 1.97 0.37
CA LYS A 46 -5.09 3.08 1.11
C LYS A 46 -6.49 2.73 1.61
N ALA A 47 -7.27 1.97 0.85
CA ALA A 47 -8.58 1.49 1.28
C ALA A 47 -8.48 0.52 2.48
N LEU A 48 -7.39 -0.24 2.58
CA LEU A 48 -7.06 -1.08 3.74
C LEU A 48 -6.55 -0.27 4.96
N GLY A 49 -6.31 1.03 4.82
CA GLY A 49 -5.75 1.89 5.88
C GLY A 49 -4.24 1.99 5.89
N CYS A 50 -3.54 1.47 4.87
CA CYS A 50 -2.10 1.64 4.75
C CYS A 50 -1.73 3.07 4.34
N LYS A 51 -0.58 3.53 4.85
CA LYS A 51 0.07 4.76 4.41
C LYS A 51 1.16 4.42 3.40
N ILE A 52 1.15 5.11 2.27
CA ILE A 52 2.24 5.01 1.30
C ILE A 52 3.32 6.02 1.69
N MET A 53 4.48 5.54 2.12
CA MET A 53 5.58 6.37 2.62
C MET A 53 6.92 5.94 2.01
N PRO A 54 7.91 6.84 1.91
CA PRO A 54 9.25 6.45 1.48
C PRO A 54 9.87 5.45 2.46
N ILE A 55 10.77 4.64 1.94
CA ILE A 55 11.52 3.65 2.73
C ILE A 55 12.38 4.33 3.82
N ASN A 56 12.45 3.73 5.01
CA ASN A 56 13.22 4.27 6.12
C ASN A 56 14.72 3.89 6.02
N LYS A 57 15.61 4.54 6.78
CA LYS A 57 17.06 4.25 6.73
C LYS A 57 17.42 2.82 7.15
N GLN A 58 16.74 2.27 8.15
CA GLN A 58 16.97 0.90 8.63
C GLN A 58 16.57 -0.13 7.56
N GLU A 59 15.48 0.11 6.83
CA GLU A 59 15.00 -0.71 5.72
C GLU A 59 15.93 -0.64 4.50
N ILE A 60 16.54 0.53 4.25
CA ILE A 60 17.57 0.67 3.21
C ILE A 60 18.79 -0.20 3.55
N GLU A 61 19.22 -0.17 4.82
CA GLU A 61 20.34 -0.97 5.31
C GLU A 61 20.05 -2.47 5.25
N THR A 62 18.87 -2.92 5.67
CA THR A 62 18.49 -4.35 5.62
C THR A 62 18.32 -4.87 4.20
N LEU A 63 17.86 -4.03 3.27
CA LEU A 63 17.74 -4.40 1.85
C LEU A 63 19.05 -4.24 1.07
N GLY A 64 20.13 -3.75 1.70
CA GLY A 64 21.42 -3.51 1.03
C GLY A 64 21.37 -2.46 -0.08
N LEU A 65 20.39 -1.56 -0.03
CA LEU A 65 20.16 -0.55 -1.07
C LEU A 65 21.05 0.68 -0.87
N LYS A 66 21.46 1.32 -1.97
CA LYS A 66 22.11 2.63 -1.89
C LYS A 66 21.05 3.72 -1.65
N ILE A 67 21.39 4.74 -0.87
CA ILE A 67 20.50 5.89 -0.58
C ILE A 67 19.97 6.55 -1.87
N SER A 68 20.76 6.54 -2.95
CA SER A 68 20.34 7.04 -4.26
C SER A 68 19.21 6.22 -4.91
N GLN A 69 19.20 4.90 -4.73
CA GLN A 69 18.17 4.00 -5.24
C GLN A 69 16.90 4.05 -4.37
N ALA A 70 17.07 4.26 -3.06
CA ALA A 70 15.98 4.32 -2.09
C ALA A 70 15.02 5.51 -2.29
N LYS A 71 15.45 6.61 -2.92
CA LYS A 71 14.63 7.82 -3.09
C LYS A 71 13.34 7.59 -3.91
N GLY A 72 13.32 6.58 -4.77
CA GLY A 72 12.16 6.25 -5.61
C GLY A 72 11.19 5.26 -4.98
N ILE A 73 11.61 4.52 -3.96
CA ILE A 73 10.88 3.36 -3.42
C ILE A 73 9.89 3.82 -2.37
N LYS A 74 8.64 3.37 -2.53
CA LYS A 74 7.56 3.62 -1.58
C LYS A 74 7.14 2.31 -0.95
N ARG A 75 6.86 2.30 0.34
CA ARG A 75 6.21 1.19 1.04
C ARG A 75 4.79 1.54 1.41
N ALA A 76 3.89 0.57 1.28
CA ALA A 76 2.62 0.55 1.98
C ALA A 76 2.83 0.01 3.39
N VAL A 77 2.55 0.85 4.39
CA VAL A 77 2.76 0.54 5.81
C VAL A 77 1.43 0.60 6.55
N LEU A 78 1.09 -0.47 7.26
CA LEU A 78 -0.04 -0.51 8.19
C LEU A 78 0.48 -0.29 9.62
N THR A 79 -0.11 0.68 10.34
CA THR A 79 0.33 1.05 11.70
C THR A 79 -0.86 1.08 12.64
N VAL A 80 -0.59 0.78 13.92
CA VAL A 80 -1.56 0.95 15.01
C VAL A 80 -1.39 2.34 15.66
N PRO A 81 -2.48 3.00 16.11
CA PRO A 81 -3.87 2.63 15.88
C PRO A 81 -4.27 2.78 14.41
N LEU A 82 -5.14 1.90 13.93
CA LEU A 82 -5.61 1.90 12.54
C LEU A 82 -6.32 3.22 12.23
N LYS A 83 -5.89 3.89 11.15
CA LYS A 83 -6.54 5.09 10.63
C LYS A 83 -7.16 4.78 9.28
N LEU A 84 -8.48 4.56 9.28
CA LEU A 84 -9.23 4.44 8.03
C LEU A 84 -9.32 5.82 7.35
N PRO A 85 -9.38 5.85 6.00
CA PRO A 85 -9.55 7.10 5.29
C PRO A 85 -10.84 7.81 5.72
N GLU A 86 -10.72 9.10 6.04
CA GLU A 86 -11.88 9.93 6.36
C GLU A 86 -12.79 10.06 5.14
N TYR A 87 -14.09 9.80 5.33
CA TYR A 87 -15.09 10.09 4.32
C TYR A 87 -15.19 11.60 4.15
N LYS A 88 -14.65 12.13 3.05
CA LYS A 88 -14.80 13.54 2.71
C LYS A 88 -16.19 13.75 2.09
N ASP A 89 -17.16 14.13 2.92
CA ASP A 89 -18.43 14.63 2.42
C ASP A 89 -18.21 16.03 1.82
N ASN A 90 -18.23 16.11 0.49
CA ASN A 90 -18.02 17.38 -0.23
C ASN A 90 -19.28 18.27 -0.23
N ARG A 91 -20.33 17.92 0.53
CA ARG A 91 -21.58 18.69 0.61
C ARG A 91 -21.55 19.91 1.53
N THR A 92 -20.48 20.12 2.29
CA THR A 92 -20.40 21.19 3.32
C THR A 92 -19.62 22.43 2.88
N LYS A 93 -19.65 22.78 1.59
CA LYS A 93 -19.22 24.10 1.11
C LYS A 93 -20.42 24.86 0.57
N ILE A 94 -21.16 25.51 1.46
CA ILE A 94 -22.15 26.55 1.18
C ILE A 94 -21.74 27.77 1.99
#